data_AF-A0AAN8K9W7-F1
#
_entry.id   AF-A0AAN8K9W7-F1
#
_cell.length_a   1.000
_cell.length_b   1.000
_cell.length_c   1.000
_cell.angle_alpha   90.00
_cell.angle_beta   90.00
_cell.angle_gamma   90.00
#
_symmetry.space_group_name_H-M   'P 1'
#
loop_
_entity.id
_entity.type
_entity.pdbx_description
1 polymer ?
#
loop_
_entity_poly.entity_id
_entity_poly.type
_entity_poly.pdbx_seq_one_letter_code
_entity_poly.pdbx_strand_id
1 'polypeptide(L)'
;MLEGWDISQTESLLHRIEAYKEKRQEENRQRREAEQNKLEGQIETAKKEYETKQKQLNTAYCELNKRILEHDLASASGFDRPELTLQAIHDAELDLEVIKMDTEKAKEKLSQARLKLREQQKQNVDGDLDDNLPGVKVMIRELDEVLMRDVGNKIKDSGKWPFIIDTSGQAAIFLRYRDTNMLNALRPVDMEPETIRMALLGAIRFGKPFIIDMMEVDMFDVCVDRFDEIQKGLMDALLDKSLLEGEKFMSLTKETDGAEYQPTRHFMVDNFKFFFITSNSYPNDGLLNRTYPIRIILPK
;
A
#
# COMPACT_ATOMS: atom_id res chain seq x y z
N MET A 1 -4.75 76.97 -8.81
CA MET A 1 -3.74 75.94 -9.13
C MET A 1 -4.50 74.62 -9.30
N LEU A 2 -4.73 74.17 -10.55
CA LEU A 2 -5.18 72.81 -10.97
C LEU A 2 -5.80 72.77 -12.40
N GLU A 3 -5.83 73.88 -13.15
CA GLU A 3 -6.44 73.93 -14.51
C GLU A 3 -5.58 73.33 -15.65
N GLY A 4 -4.46 72.67 -15.33
CA GLY A 4 -3.57 72.04 -16.32
C GLY A 4 -3.44 70.51 -16.18
N TRP A 5 -4.26 69.87 -15.34
CA TRP A 5 -4.15 68.42 -15.13
C TRP A 5 -4.94 67.66 -16.18
N ASP A 6 -4.23 67.12 -17.17
CA ASP A 6 -4.81 66.30 -18.24
C ASP A 6 -5.10 64.87 -17.73
N ILE A 7 -6.39 64.63 -17.46
CA ILE A 7 -6.90 63.34 -16.95
C ILE A 7 -6.64 62.22 -17.96
N SER A 8 -6.65 62.51 -19.26
CA SER A 8 -6.45 61.51 -20.32
C SER A 8 -5.02 60.93 -20.34
N GLN A 9 -4.02 61.74 -19.97
CA GLN A 9 -2.64 61.27 -19.82
C GLN A 9 -2.49 60.36 -18.60
N THR A 10 -3.24 60.65 -17.53
CA THR A 10 -3.23 59.85 -16.30
C THR A 10 -3.92 58.50 -16.51
N GLU A 11 -5.04 58.47 -17.26
CA GLU A 11 -5.71 57.23 -17.67
C GLU A 11 -4.84 56.37 -18.59
N SER A 12 -4.15 56.97 -19.57
CA SER A 12 -3.22 56.25 -20.46
C SER A 12 -2.03 55.64 -19.69
N LEU A 13 -1.51 56.36 -18.69
CA LEU A 13 -0.47 55.86 -17.78
C LEU A 13 -0.97 54.70 -16.91
N LEU A 14 -2.18 54.81 -16.34
CA LEU A 14 -2.81 53.72 -15.57
C LEU A 14 -3.00 52.47 -16.41
N HIS A 15 -3.53 52.62 -17.63
CA HIS A 15 -3.76 51.49 -18.53
C HIS A 15 -2.45 50.79 -18.95
N ARG A 16 -1.36 51.56 -19.11
CA ARG A 16 -0.01 50.99 -19.31
C ARG A 16 0.49 50.26 -18.07
N ILE A 17 0.32 50.83 -16.88
CA ILE A 17 0.77 50.22 -15.62
C ILE A 17 0.02 48.90 -15.37
N GLU A 18 -1.29 48.85 -15.65
CA GLU A 18 -2.12 47.66 -15.53
C GLU A 18 -1.69 46.58 -16.53
N ALA A 19 -1.51 46.94 -17.81
CA ALA A 19 -1.01 45.99 -18.82
C ALA A 19 0.38 45.43 -18.47
N TYR A 20 1.28 46.25 -17.90
CA TYR A 20 2.58 45.78 -17.40
C TYR A 20 2.45 44.86 -16.18
N LYS A 21 1.51 45.14 -15.26
CA LYS A 21 1.23 44.27 -14.12
C LYS A 21 0.66 42.93 -14.56
N GLU A 22 -0.31 42.92 -15.48
CA GLU A 22 -0.89 41.70 -16.03
C GLU A 22 0.16 40.86 -16.76
N LYS A 23 0.98 41.48 -17.60
CA LYS A 23 2.08 40.77 -18.29
C LYS A 23 3.06 40.14 -17.30
N ARG A 24 3.42 40.85 -16.23
CA ARG A 24 4.29 40.32 -15.18
C ARG A 24 3.63 39.19 -14.38
N GLN A 25 2.32 39.27 -14.13
CA GLN A 25 1.56 38.20 -13.49
C GLN A 25 1.49 36.94 -14.37
N GLU A 26 1.25 37.12 -15.67
CA GLU A 26 1.22 36.04 -16.65
C GLU A 26 2.60 35.36 -16.76
N GLU A 27 3.68 36.13 -16.88
CA GLU A 27 5.05 35.61 -16.91
C GLU A 27 5.39 34.85 -15.62
N ASN A 28 4.95 35.36 -14.45
CA ASN A 28 5.12 34.67 -13.18
C ASN A 28 4.29 33.37 -13.10
N ARG A 29 3.07 33.36 -13.64
CA ARG A 29 2.22 32.16 -13.69
C ARG A 29 2.86 31.09 -14.57
N GLN A 30 3.28 31.46 -15.78
CA GLN A 30 3.95 30.54 -16.71
C GLN A 30 5.26 29.97 -16.13
N ARG A 31 6.04 30.78 -15.41
CA ARG A 31 7.24 30.29 -14.71
C ARG A 31 6.89 29.27 -13.64
N ARG A 32 5.86 29.54 -12.82
CA ARG A 32 5.39 28.61 -11.77
C ARG A 32 4.86 27.31 -12.36
N GLU A 33 4.05 27.38 -13.40
CA GLU A 33 3.54 26.19 -14.11
C GLU A 33 4.67 25.38 -14.73
N ALA A 34 5.68 26.03 -15.34
CA ALA A 34 6.84 25.34 -15.90
C ALA A 34 7.69 24.67 -14.82
N GLU A 35 7.89 25.32 -13.67
CA GLU A 35 8.58 24.72 -12.52
C GLU A 35 7.80 23.54 -11.94
N GLN A 36 6.48 23.67 -11.79
CA GLN A 36 5.61 22.59 -11.31
C GLN A 36 5.65 21.39 -12.26
N ASN A 37 5.48 21.60 -13.57
CA ASN A 37 5.57 20.54 -14.58
C ASN A 37 6.94 19.84 -14.55
N LYS A 38 8.02 20.59 -14.32
CA LYS A 38 9.36 20.02 -14.17
C LYS A 38 9.47 19.11 -12.94
N LEU A 39 8.93 19.54 -11.79
CA LEU A 39 8.94 18.73 -10.57
C LEU A 39 8.04 17.51 -10.68
N GLU A 40 6.87 17.63 -11.29
CA GLU A 40 5.98 16.50 -11.57
C GLU A 40 6.66 15.48 -12.48
N GLY A 41 7.38 15.92 -13.52
CA GLY A 41 8.20 15.05 -14.36
C GLY A 41 9.32 14.34 -13.59
N GLN A 42 9.95 15.01 -12.61
CA GLN A 42 10.95 14.38 -11.73
C GLN A 42 10.33 13.31 -10.83
N ILE A 43 9.15 13.56 -10.28
CA ILE A 43 8.42 12.57 -9.47
C ILE A 43 8.05 11.37 -10.32
N GLU A 44 7.54 11.58 -11.53
CA GLU A 44 7.16 10.48 -12.43
C GLU A 44 8.38 9.61 -12.81
N THR A 45 9.53 10.25 -13.06
CA THR A 45 10.78 9.53 -13.34
C THR A 45 11.25 8.72 -12.12
N ALA A 46 11.23 9.33 -10.93
CA ALA A 46 11.60 8.65 -9.69
C ALA A 46 10.60 7.54 -9.31
N LYS A 47 9.30 7.71 -9.62
CA LYS A 47 8.25 6.72 -9.42
C LYS A 47 8.51 5.49 -10.29
N LYS A 48 8.81 5.69 -11.58
CA LYS A 48 9.18 4.59 -12.50
C LYS A 48 10.46 3.86 -12.08
N GLU A 49 11.48 4.58 -11.63
CA GLU A 49 12.70 3.98 -11.08
C GLU A 49 12.38 3.10 -9.87
N TYR A 50 11.59 3.62 -8.93
CA TYR A 50 11.15 2.90 -7.74
C TYR A 50 10.30 1.66 -8.10
N GLU A 51 9.31 1.78 -8.97
CA GLU A 51 8.48 0.64 -9.43
C GLU A 51 9.33 -0.45 -10.10
N THR A 52 10.35 -0.06 -10.88
CA THR A 52 11.27 -1.01 -11.51
C THR A 52 12.09 -1.75 -10.45
N LYS A 53 12.62 -1.03 -9.45
CA LYS A 53 13.34 -1.63 -8.32
C LYS A 53 12.43 -2.51 -7.47
N GLN A 54 11.17 -2.13 -7.29
CA GLN A 54 10.17 -2.92 -6.56
C GLN A 54 9.90 -4.27 -7.25
N LYS A 55 9.81 -4.28 -8.59
CA LYS A 55 9.71 -5.52 -9.37
C LYS A 55 10.96 -6.39 -9.23
N GLN A 56 12.15 -5.79 -9.28
CA GLN A 56 13.41 -6.53 -9.04
C GLN A 56 13.45 -7.14 -7.64
N LEU A 57 12.98 -6.41 -6.62
CA LEU A 57 12.89 -6.89 -5.25
C LEU A 57 11.93 -8.09 -5.13
N ASN A 58 10.78 -8.04 -5.78
CA ASN A 58 9.86 -9.18 -5.84
C ASN A 58 10.53 -10.41 -6.51
N THR A 59 11.19 -10.21 -7.65
CA THR A 59 11.92 -11.30 -8.33
C THR A 59 13.01 -11.91 -7.45
N ALA A 60 13.76 -11.09 -6.71
CA ALA A 60 14.81 -11.55 -5.79
C ALA A 60 14.23 -12.39 -4.64
N TYR A 61 13.11 -11.96 -4.07
CA TYR A 61 12.39 -12.76 -3.06
C TYR A 61 11.92 -14.10 -3.61
N CYS A 62 11.37 -14.12 -4.83
CA CYS A 62 10.97 -15.36 -5.50
C CYS A 62 12.15 -16.31 -5.70
N GLU A 63 13.31 -15.80 -6.15
CA GLU A 63 14.52 -16.61 -6.35
C GLU A 63 15.06 -17.16 -5.04
N LEU A 64 15.14 -16.34 -3.97
CA LEU A 64 15.56 -16.81 -2.65
C LEU A 64 14.67 -17.95 -2.15
N ASN A 65 13.36 -17.78 -2.25
CA ASN A 65 12.39 -18.82 -1.86
C ASN A 65 12.59 -20.11 -2.66
N LYS A 66 12.87 -20.00 -3.97
CA LYS A 66 13.19 -21.15 -4.80
C LYS A 66 14.46 -21.87 -4.33
N ARG A 67 15.52 -21.15 -3.96
CA ARG A 67 16.76 -21.75 -3.43
C ARG A 67 16.57 -22.45 -2.10
N ILE A 68 15.76 -21.87 -1.21
CA ILE A 68 15.37 -22.51 0.05
C ILE A 68 14.66 -23.84 -0.23
N LEU A 69 13.71 -23.85 -1.15
CA LEU A 69 12.97 -25.07 -1.51
C LEU A 69 13.87 -26.14 -2.16
N GLU A 70 14.77 -25.74 -3.05
CA GLU A 70 15.78 -26.64 -3.64
C GLU A 70 16.66 -27.29 -2.57
N HIS A 71 17.12 -26.51 -1.59
CA HIS A 71 17.92 -27.00 -0.47
C HIS A 71 17.13 -27.97 0.42
N ASP A 72 15.89 -27.64 0.77
CA ASP A 72 15.05 -28.47 1.63
C ASP A 72 14.75 -29.83 0.97
N LEU A 73 14.46 -29.82 -0.34
CA LEU A 73 14.27 -31.04 -1.13
C LEU A 73 15.55 -31.88 -1.24
N ALA A 74 16.70 -31.25 -1.48
CA ALA A 74 17.98 -31.93 -1.56
C ALA A 74 18.36 -32.56 -0.21
N SER A 75 18.14 -31.83 0.89
CA SER A 75 18.36 -32.32 2.25
C SER A 75 17.46 -33.50 2.59
N ALA A 76 16.17 -33.43 2.24
CA ALA A 76 15.21 -34.52 2.44
C ALA A 76 15.54 -35.78 1.61
N SER A 77 16.13 -35.59 0.43
CA SER A 77 16.51 -36.67 -0.49
C SER A 77 17.87 -37.31 -0.16
N GLY A 78 18.55 -36.84 0.89
CA GLY A 78 19.86 -37.34 1.31
C GLY A 78 21.00 -36.94 0.38
N PHE A 79 20.95 -35.73 -0.19
CA PHE A 79 22.00 -35.22 -1.08
C PHE A 79 23.37 -35.15 -0.40
N ASP A 80 24.41 -35.64 -1.07
CA ASP A 80 25.75 -35.84 -0.50
C ASP A 80 26.55 -34.56 -0.24
N ARG A 81 26.08 -33.38 -0.70
CA ARG A 81 26.79 -32.09 -0.57
C ARG A 81 25.84 -30.92 -0.26
N PRO A 82 25.18 -30.92 0.90
CA PRO A 82 24.23 -29.85 1.27
C PRO A 82 24.87 -28.46 1.32
N GLU A 83 26.21 -28.38 1.44
CA GLU A 83 26.96 -27.12 1.48
C GLU A 83 26.83 -26.32 0.17
N LEU A 84 26.69 -26.99 -0.98
CA LEU A 84 26.55 -26.31 -2.28
C LEU A 84 25.19 -25.63 -2.41
N THR A 85 24.12 -26.31 -1.96
CA THR A 85 22.77 -25.75 -1.94
C THR A 85 22.63 -24.65 -0.89
N LEU A 86 23.33 -24.79 0.25
CA LEU A 86 23.39 -23.75 1.26
C LEU A 86 24.12 -22.49 0.75
N GLN A 87 25.23 -22.67 0.03
CA GLN A 87 25.94 -21.56 -0.60
C GLN A 87 25.05 -20.80 -1.60
N ALA A 88 24.24 -21.52 -2.38
CA ALA A 88 23.29 -20.90 -3.31
C ALA A 88 22.21 -20.05 -2.58
N ILE A 89 21.79 -20.46 -1.38
CA ILE A 89 20.92 -19.63 -0.53
C ILE A 89 21.67 -18.36 -0.11
N HIS A 90 22.89 -18.48 0.41
CA HIS A 90 23.66 -17.32 0.87
C HIS A 90 23.96 -16.32 -0.26
N ASP A 91 24.26 -16.80 -1.46
CA ASP A 91 24.46 -15.94 -2.63
C ASP A 91 23.16 -15.19 -2.97
N ALA A 92 22.01 -15.87 -2.94
CA ALA A 92 20.69 -15.25 -3.16
C ALA A 92 20.28 -14.28 -2.03
N GLU A 93 20.63 -14.56 -0.78
CA GLU A 93 20.44 -13.65 0.35
C GLU A 93 21.24 -12.36 0.16
N LEU A 94 22.50 -12.47 -0.27
CA LEU A 94 23.36 -11.32 -0.54
C LEU A 94 22.81 -10.47 -1.68
N ASP A 95 22.38 -11.10 -2.79
CA ASP A 95 21.75 -10.40 -3.90
C ASP A 95 20.46 -9.67 -3.46
N LEU A 96 19.63 -10.32 -2.63
CA LEU A 96 18.43 -9.73 -2.07
C LEU A 96 18.75 -8.51 -1.19
N GLU A 97 19.80 -8.57 -0.36
CA GLU A 97 20.23 -7.42 0.45
C GLU A 97 20.67 -6.24 -0.41
N VAL A 98 21.44 -6.48 -1.47
CA VAL A 98 21.86 -5.43 -2.41
C VAL A 98 20.63 -4.77 -3.07
N ILE A 99 19.67 -5.58 -3.53
CA ILE A 99 18.45 -5.08 -4.16
C ILE A 99 17.56 -4.33 -3.16
N LYS A 100 17.48 -4.76 -1.90
CA LYS A 100 16.80 -4.03 -0.82
C LYS A 100 17.41 -2.64 -0.62
N MET A 101 18.74 -2.56 -0.52
CA MET A 101 19.44 -1.28 -0.38
C MET A 101 19.16 -0.34 -1.56
N ASP A 102 19.20 -0.87 -2.79
CA ASP A 102 18.90 -0.10 -3.99
C ASP A 102 17.43 0.37 -4.05
N THR A 103 16.50 -0.48 -3.61
CA THR A 103 15.07 -0.16 -3.53
C THR A 103 14.83 0.95 -2.51
N GLU A 104 15.49 0.90 -1.35
CA GLU A 104 15.39 1.96 -0.34
C GLU A 104 15.99 3.27 -0.86
N LYS A 105 17.13 3.25 -1.56
CA LYS A 105 17.67 4.46 -2.22
C LYS A 105 16.69 5.04 -3.25
N ALA A 106 16.06 4.20 -4.07
CA ALA A 106 15.07 4.67 -5.04
C ALA A 106 13.83 5.26 -4.36
N LYS A 107 13.38 4.66 -3.25
CA LYS A 107 12.31 5.16 -2.39
C LYS A 107 12.68 6.50 -1.75
N GLU A 108 13.90 6.66 -1.25
CA GLU A 108 14.41 7.93 -0.72
C GLU A 108 14.42 9.02 -1.80
N LYS A 109 14.89 8.72 -3.01
CA LYS A 109 14.85 9.65 -4.14
C LYS A 109 13.42 10.09 -4.48
N LEU A 110 12.48 9.14 -4.54
CA LEU A 110 11.06 9.44 -4.76
C LEU A 110 10.49 10.30 -3.64
N SER A 111 10.83 10.00 -2.39
CA SER A 111 10.43 10.77 -1.22
C SER A 111 10.97 12.20 -1.28
N GLN A 112 12.25 12.38 -1.64
CA GLN A 112 12.88 13.70 -1.81
C GLN A 112 12.27 14.48 -2.98
N ALA A 113 11.96 13.84 -4.10
CA ALA A 113 11.30 14.49 -5.24
C ALA A 113 9.90 14.99 -4.86
N ARG A 114 9.13 14.16 -4.13
CA ARG A 114 7.84 14.55 -3.57
C ARG A 114 7.97 15.65 -2.54
N LEU A 115 9.00 15.62 -1.69
CA LEU A 115 9.27 16.67 -0.71
C LEU A 115 9.54 18.02 -1.40
N LYS A 116 10.36 18.06 -2.46
CA LYS A 116 10.63 19.30 -3.23
C LYS A 116 9.37 19.92 -3.83
N LEU A 117 8.48 19.08 -4.37
CA LEU A 117 7.18 19.56 -4.86
C LEU A 117 6.34 20.14 -3.71
N ARG A 118 6.33 19.48 -2.55
CA ARG A 118 5.65 19.99 -1.35
C ARG A 118 6.23 21.31 -0.86
N GLU A 119 7.54 21.46 -0.82
CA GLU A 119 8.20 22.70 -0.39
C GLU A 119 7.89 23.88 -1.33
N GLN A 120 7.82 23.64 -2.64
CA GLN A 120 7.34 24.64 -3.60
C GLN A 120 5.86 24.99 -3.40
N GLN A 121 5.01 24.01 -3.11
CA GLN A 121 3.58 24.23 -2.84
C GLN A 121 3.34 24.91 -1.48
N LYS A 122 4.18 24.65 -0.48
CA LYS A 122 4.11 25.22 0.89
C LYS A 122 4.51 26.68 1.01
N GLN A 123 5.05 27.30 -0.03
CA GLN A 123 5.15 28.78 -0.03
C GLN A 123 3.78 29.47 0.01
N ASN A 124 2.65 28.73 0.00
CA ASN A 124 1.29 29.28 0.15
C ASN A 124 0.39 28.64 1.24
N VAL A 125 0.80 27.60 2.00
CA VAL A 125 -0.05 27.02 3.06
C VAL A 125 0.80 26.42 4.21
N ASP A 126 0.60 26.92 5.43
CA ASP A 126 1.12 26.38 6.70
C ASP A 126 0.54 24.99 7.00
N GLY A 127 1.09 23.94 6.39
CA GLY A 127 0.77 22.55 6.72
C GLY A 127 2.03 21.77 7.09
N ASP A 128 1.94 20.80 7.99
CA ASP A 128 3.08 20.03 8.49
C ASP A 128 3.65 19.07 7.41
N LEU A 129 4.93 18.69 7.48
CA LEU A 129 5.59 17.84 6.44
C LEU A 129 5.01 16.42 6.36
N ASP A 130 4.39 15.98 7.45
CA ASP A 130 3.83 14.66 7.67
C ASP A 130 2.31 14.56 7.33
N ASP A 131 1.63 15.66 7.01
CA ASP A 131 0.17 15.63 6.74
C ASP A 131 -0.21 15.14 5.33
N ASN A 132 0.77 14.99 4.43
CA ASN A 132 0.52 14.64 3.02
C ASN A 132 0.82 13.18 2.64
N LEU A 133 1.16 12.32 3.60
CA LEU A 133 1.20 10.87 3.36
C LEU A 133 -0.22 10.30 3.41
N PRO A 134 -0.53 9.28 2.59
CA PRO A 134 -1.87 8.71 2.54
C PRO A 134 -2.28 8.12 3.90
N GLY A 135 -3.57 8.23 4.17
CA GLY A 135 -4.20 7.58 5.32
C GLY A 135 -4.37 8.45 6.56
N VAL A 136 -5.41 8.12 7.31
CA VAL A 136 -5.74 8.75 8.59
C VAL A 136 -4.68 8.35 9.61
N LYS A 137 -4.08 9.34 10.27
CA LYS A 137 -3.10 9.11 11.32
C LYS A 137 -3.77 8.46 12.53
N VAL A 138 -3.23 7.32 12.96
CA VAL A 138 -3.71 6.58 14.13
C VAL A 138 -2.50 6.21 14.98
N MET A 139 -2.58 6.49 16.28
CA MET A 139 -1.53 6.06 17.20
C MET A 139 -1.61 4.55 17.39
N ILE A 140 -0.47 3.87 17.53
CA ILE A 140 -0.45 2.41 17.73
C ILE A 140 -1.32 1.96 18.92
N ARG A 141 -1.44 2.78 19.97
CA ARG A 141 -2.27 2.51 21.16
C ARG A 141 -3.78 2.55 20.88
N GLU A 142 -4.19 3.31 19.86
CA GLU A 142 -5.57 3.50 19.44
C GLU A 142 -5.97 2.51 18.32
N LEU A 143 -5.02 1.72 17.81
CA LEU A 143 -5.25 0.83 16.69
C LEU A 143 -6.38 -0.18 16.95
N ASP A 144 -6.51 -0.71 18.17
CA ASP A 144 -7.63 -1.61 18.52
C ASP A 144 -8.99 -0.92 18.37
N GLU A 145 -9.11 0.31 18.86
CA GLU A 145 -10.36 1.07 18.86
C GLU A 145 -10.76 1.48 17.45
N VAL A 146 -9.79 1.92 16.64
CA VAL A 146 -10.04 2.38 15.27
C VAL A 146 -10.26 1.20 14.33
N LEU A 147 -9.41 0.17 14.38
CA LEU A 147 -9.45 -0.92 13.40
C LEU A 147 -10.43 -2.04 13.79
N MET A 148 -10.39 -2.48 15.05
CA MET A 148 -11.16 -3.64 15.50
C MET A 148 -12.54 -3.25 15.98
N ARG A 149 -12.69 -2.14 16.69
CA ARG A 149 -14.00 -1.70 17.19
C ARG A 149 -14.69 -0.72 16.26
N ASP A 150 -13.94 -0.10 15.34
CA ASP A 150 -14.41 0.98 14.47
C ASP A 150 -15.18 2.05 15.25
N VAL A 151 -14.55 2.54 16.33
CA VAL A 151 -15.16 3.59 17.17
C VAL A 151 -15.44 4.82 16.31
N GLY A 152 -16.72 5.17 16.20
CA GLY A 152 -17.20 6.26 15.34
C GLY A 152 -17.56 5.83 13.91
N ASN A 153 -17.57 4.53 13.61
CA ASN A 153 -18.01 3.90 12.36
C ASN A 153 -17.31 4.44 11.10
N LYS A 154 -16.08 4.95 11.20
CA LYS A 154 -15.40 5.59 10.06
C LYS A 154 -15.11 4.60 8.94
N ILE A 155 -14.68 3.39 9.29
CA ILE A 155 -14.42 2.33 8.30
C ILE A 155 -15.74 1.87 7.71
N LYS A 156 -16.75 1.59 8.54
CA LYS A 156 -18.08 1.15 8.11
C LYS A 156 -18.74 2.16 7.17
N ASP A 157 -18.74 3.44 7.53
CA ASP A 157 -19.33 4.53 6.74
C ASP A 157 -18.61 4.73 5.40
N SER A 158 -17.31 4.42 5.35
CA SER A 158 -16.55 4.47 4.08
C SER A 158 -16.95 3.37 3.10
N GLY A 159 -17.57 2.29 3.58
CA GLY A 159 -17.87 1.09 2.80
C GLY A 159 -16.64 0.26 2.41
N LYS A 160 -15.41 0.74 2.63
CA LYS A 160 -14.16 0.10 2.19
C LYS A 160 -13.51 -0.72 3.30
N TRP A 161 -12.65 -1.65 2.91
CA TRP A 161 -11.79 -2.38 3.84
C TRP A 161 -10.58 -1.54 4.26
N PRO A 162 -10.09 -1.66 5.51
CA PRO A 162 -8.90 -0.95 5.96
C PRO A 162 -7.64 -1.33 5.18
N PHE A 163 -6.69 -0.40 5.10
CA PHE A 163 -5.34 -0.64 4.63
C PHE A 163 -4.33 0.05 5.53
N ILE A 164 -3.56 -0.74 6.26
CA ILE A 164 -2.63 -0.27 7.27
C ILE A 164 -1.26 0.01 6.63
N ILE A 165 -0.79 1.25 6.81
CA ILE A 165 0.52 1.71 6.41
C ILE A 165 1.34 1.89 7.69
N ASP A 166 2.25 0.95 7.94
CA ASP A 166 3.07 0.91 9.15
C ASP A 166 4.54 0.67 8.84
N THR A 167 5.30 1.76 8.76
CA THR A 167 6.75 1.72 8.55
C THR A 167 7.53 1.20 9.74
N SER A 168 6.90 1.06 10.92
CA SER A 168 7.56 0.60 12.15
C SER A 168 7.47 -0.91 12.37
N GLY A 169 6.54 -1.59 11.70
CA GLY A 169 6.25 -3.02 11.88
C GLY A 169 5.51 -3.36 13.18
N GLN A 170 5.21 -2.38 14.05
CA GLN A 170 4.54 -2.58 15.33
C GLN A 170 3.09 -3.05 15.17
N ALA A 171 2.37 -2.59 14.15
CA ALA A 171 1.01 -3.02 13.87
C ALA A 171 0.96 -4.49 13.46
N ALA A 172 1.89 -4.96 12.62
CA ALA A 172 1.97 -6.37 12.25
C ALA A 172 2.23 -7.26 13.48
N ILE A 173 3.12 -6.82 14.37
CA ILE A 173 3.39 -7.53 15.64
C ILE A 173 2.15 -7.53 16.53
N PHE A 174 1.51 -6.37 16.72
CA PHE A 174 0.30 -6.23 17.51
C PHE A 174 -0.80 -7.19 17.01
N LEU A 175 -1.05 -7.22 15.70
CA LEU A 175 -2.08 -8.05 15.07
C LEU A 175 -1.79 -9.54 15.19
N ARG A 176 -0.52 -9.96 15.16
CA ARG A 176 -0.12 -11.36 15.40
C ARG A 176 -0.47 -11.87 16.80
N TYR A 177 -0.53 -10.98 17.80
CA TYR A 177 -0.97 -11.32 19.16
C TYR A 177 -2.49 -11.20 19.34
N ARG A 178 -3.23 -10.81 18.30
CA ARG A 178 -4.71 -10.81 18.29
C ARG A 178 -5.21 -12.07 17.59
N ASP A 179 -6.47 -12.40 17.82
CA ASP A 179 -7.11 -13.54 17.18
C ASP A 179 -7.43 -13.21 15.70
N THR A 180 -6.43 -13.37 14.84
CA THR A 180 -6.50 -13.02 13.41
C THR A 180 -5.96 -14.15 12.55
N ASN A 181 -6.46 -14.24 11.31
CA ASN A 181 -5.90 -15.10 10.28
C ASN A 181 -5.02 -14.23 9.39
N MET A 182 -3.71 -14.28 9.60
CA MET A 182 -2.74 -13.43 8.90
C MET A 182 -1.86 -14.26 7.97
N LEU A 183 -1.80 -13.88 6.71
CA LEU A 183 -0.94 -14.47 5.69
C LEU A 183 0.13 -13.47 5.26
N ASN A 184 1.36 -13.93 5.06
CA ASN A 184 2.45 -13.13 4.52
C ASN A 184 2.55 -13.35 3.01
N ALA A 185 2.33 -12.29 2.22
CA ALA A 185 2.34 -12.34 0.76
C ALA A 185 3.72 -12.70 0.16
N LEU A 186 4.82 -12.48 0.91
CA LEU A 186 6.16 -12.87 0.50
C LEU A 186 6.49 -14.34 0.82
N ARG A 187 5.67 -15.01 1.63
CA ARG A 187 5.86 -16.43 1.97
C ARG A 187 5.06 -17.31 1.00
N PRO A 188 5.70 -18.10 0.11
CA PRO A 188 4.98 -18.86 -0.92
C PRO A 188 3.97 -19.85 -0.33
N VAL A 189 4.30 -20.49 0.80
CA VAL A 189 3.43 -21.42 1.51
C VAL A 189 2.11 -20.77 1.94
N ASP A 190 2.15 -19.49 2.33
CA ASP A 190 0.95 -18.73 2.69
C ASP A 190 0.12 -18.37 1.47
N MET A 191 0.78 -18.18 0.33
CA MET A 191 0.16 -17.84 -0.93
C MET A 191 -0.25 -19.08 -1.74
N GLU A 192 -0.18 -20.30 -1.19
CA GLU A 192 -0.79 -21.46 -1.83
C GLU A 192 -2.32 -21.33 -1.87
N PRO A 193 -2.99 -21.73 -2.97
CA PRO A 193 -4.43 -21.48 -3.12
C PRO A 193 -5.25 -22.11 -1.99
N GLU A 194 -4.83 -23.29 -1.52
CA GLU A 194 -5.51 -23.98 -0.42
C GLU A 194 -5.28 -23.30 0.93
N THR A 195 -4.07 -22.81 1.19
CA THR A 195 -3.76 -22.05 2.40
C THR A 195 -4.58 -20.77 2.46
N ILE A 196 -4.63 -20.02 1.35
CA ILE A 196 -5.47 -18.82 1.22
C ILE A 196 -6.94 -19.16 1.45
N ARG A 197 -7.47 -20.17 0.73
CA ARG A 197 -8.88 -20.58 0.80
C ARG A 197 -9.29 -20.93 2.23
N MET A 198 -8.48 -21.75 2.91
CA MET A 198 -8.77 -22.18 4.28
C MET A 198 -8.62 -21.04 5.30
N ALA A 199 -7.63 -20.16 5.13
CA ALA A 199 -7.48 -18.99 5.98
C ALA A 199 -8.67 -18.03 5.84
N LEU A 200 -9.15 -17.79 4.62
CA LEU A 200 -10.32 -16.97 4.33
C LEU A 200 -11.60 -17.61 4.89
N LEU A 201 -11.85 -18.89 4.59
CA LEU A 201 -13.02 -19.61 5.11
C LEU A 201 -13.03 -19.67 6.63
N GLY A 202 -11.89 -19.96 7.26
CA GLY A 202 -11.75 -19.94 8.71
C GLY A 202 -12.06 -18.56 9.29
N ALA A 203 -11.61 -17.50 8.64
CA ALA A 203 -11.89 -16.13 9.08
C ALA A 203 -13.38 -15.79 8.97
N ILE A 204 -14.05 -16.15 7.88
CA ILE A 204 -15.51 -15.94 7.71
C ILE A 204 -16.29 -16.80 8.71
N ARG A 205 -15.90 -18.07 8.89
CA ARG A 205 -16.57 -19.01 9.78
C ARG A 205 -16.58 -18.56 11.23
N PHE A 206 -15.46 -18.04 11.71
CA PHE A 206 -15.28 -17.63 13.11
C PHE A 206 -15.37 -16.11 13.30
N GLY A 207 -15.62 -15.34 12.25
CA GLY A 207 -15.75 -13.88 12.33
C GLY A 207 -14.44 -13.19 12.70
N LYS A 208 -13.31 -13.78 12.31
CA LYS A 208 -11.97 -13.26 12.61
C LYS A 208 -11.52 -12.30 11.50
N PRO A 209 -10.65 -11.33 11.82
CA PRO A 209 -9.95 -10.57 10.80
C PRO A 209 -9.07 -11.48 9.92
N PHE A 210 -9.21 -11.35 8.61
CA PHE A 210 -8.32 -11.91 7.61
C PHE A 210 -7.38 -10.81 7.11
N ILE A 211 -6.08 -11.05 7.19
CA ILE A 211 -5.05 -10.04 6.99
C ILE A 211 -4.04 -10.53 5.97
N ILE A 212 -3.74 -9.71 4.98
CA ILE A 212 -2.63 -9.94 4.04
C ILE A 212 -1.52 -8.96 4.37
N ASP A 213 -0.38 -9.48 4.82
CA ASP A 213 0.83 -8.73 5.08
C ASP A 213 1.70 -8.71 3.82
N MET A 214 1.77 -7.54 3.19
CA MET A 214 2.59 -7.32 2.00
C MET A 214 4.01 -6.86 2.35
N MET A 215 4.30 -6.65 3.64
CA MET A 215 5.62 -6.23 4.10
C MET A 215 6.06 -4.96 3.34
N GLU A 216 7.32 -4.87 2.92
CA GLU A 216 7.87 -3.74 2.15
C GLU A 216 7.63 -3.81 0.64
N VAL A 217 6.95 -4.85 0.14
CA VAL A 217 6.77 -5.09 -1.30
C VAL A 217 5.32 -4.88 -1.71
N ASP A 218 5.09 -4.19 -2.82
CA ASP A 218 3.75 -4.19 -3.43
C ASP A 218 3.48 -5.55 -4.09
N MET A 219 2.76 -6.40 -3.36
CA MET A 219 2.38 -7.75 -3.79
C MET A 219 0.91 -7.82 -4.21
N PHE A 220 0.22 -6.69 -4.39
CA PHE A 220 -1.22 -6.70 -4.60
C PHE A 220 -1.64 -7.48 -5.85
N ASP A 221 -1.00 -7.23 -7.00
CA ASP A 221 -1.30 -7.93 -8.25
C ASP A 221 -1.01 -9.44 -8.14
N VAL A 222 0.08 -9.81 -7.45
CA VAL A 222 0.39 -11.21 -7.17
C VAL A 222 -0.68 -11.84 -6.30
N CYS A 223 -1.14 -11.15 -5.25
CA CYS A 223 -2.24 -11.65 -4.41
C CYS A 223 -3.52 -11.83 -5.24
N VAL A 224 -3.84 -10.91 -6.17
CA VAL A 224 -4.98 -11.06 -7.08
C VAL A 224 -4.85 -12.36 -7.88
N ASP A 225 -3.70 -12.59 -8.53
CA ASP A 225 -3.45 -13.80 -9.33
C ASP A 225 -3.62 -15.09 -8.50
N ARG A 226 -3.08 -15.11 -7.27
CA ARG A 226 -3.17 -16.26 -6.37
C ARG A 226 -4.60 -16.51 -5.87
N PHE A 227 -5.39 -15.47 -5.64
CA PHE A 227 -6.80 -15.59 -5.29
C PHE A 227 -7.62 -16.10 -6.49
N ASP A 228 -7.25 -15.70 -7.70
CA ASP A 228 -7.87 -16.12 -8.95
C ASP A 228 -7.68 -17.61 -9.27
N GLU A 229 -6.63 -18.24 -8.73
CA GLU A 229 -6.42 -19.69 -8.79
C GLU A 229 -7.45 -20.47 -7.97
N ILE A 230 -8.06 -19.85 -6.95
CA ILE A 230 -9.13 -20.44 -6.14
C ILE A 230 -10.47 -20.26 -6.86
N GLN A 231 -10.78 -19.01 -7.20
CA GLN A 231 -11.99 -18.63 -7.91
C GLN A 231 -11.72 -17.31 -8.65
N LYS A 232 -12.03 -17.27 -9.95
CA LYS A 232 -11.87 -16.05 -10.75
C LYS A 232 -12.65 -14.86 -10.15
N GLY A 233 -11.96 -13.73 -9.99
CA GLY A 233 -12.51 -12.50 -9.41
C GLY A 233 -12.66 -12.54 -7.90
N LEU A 234 -12.05 -13.49 -7.18
CA LEU A 234 -12.24 -13.65 -5.74
C LEU A 234 -11.77 -12.43 -4.94
N MET A 235 -10.61 -11.83 -5.30
CA MET A 235 -10.10 -10.64 -4.61
C MET A 235 -11.07 -9.45 -4.78
N ASP A 236 -11.63 -9.27 -5.98
CA ASP A 236 -12.59 -8.20 -6.24
C ASP A 236 -13.89 -8.42 -5.47
N ALA A 237 -14.42 -9.65 -5.48
CA ALA A 237 -15.62 -10.03 -4.73
C ALA A 237 -15.45 -9.88 -3.21
N LEU A 238 -14.22 -10.06 -2.70
CA LEU A 238 -13.88 -9.81 -1.31
C LEU A 238 -13.82 -8.30 -1.04
N LEU A 239 -13.17 -7.53 -1.91
CA LEU A 239 -12.98 -6.09 -1.77
C LEU A 239 -14.29 -5.30 -1.82
N ASP A 240 -15.21 -5.69 -2.71
CA ASP A 240 -16.54 -5.08 -2.84
C ASP A 240 -17.59 -5.67 -1.89
N LYS A 241 -17.19 -6.68 -1.09
CA LYS A 241 -18.01 -7.42 -0.12
C LYS A 241 -19.10 -8.29 -0.73
N SER A 242 -19.18 -8.40 -2.05
CA SER A 242 -20.20 -9.22 -2.72
C SER A 242 -20.07 -10.70 -2.40
N LEU A 243 -18.87 -11.19 -2.04
CA LEU A 243 -18.62 -12.55 -1.57
C LEU A 243 -19.40 -12.90 -0.28
N LEU A 244 -19.67 -11.89 0.56
CA LEU A 244 -20.35 -12.07 1.85
C LEU A 244 -21.87 -12.08 1.72
N GLU A 245 -22.40 -11.68 0.56
CA GLU A 245 -23.84 -11.64 0.30
C GLU A 245 -24.39 -13.02 0.00
N GLY A 246 -25.54 -13.37 0.59
CA GLY A 246 -26.32 -14.54 0.19
C GLY A 246 -25.54 -15.86 0.23
N GLU A 247 -24.61 -15.99 1.18
CA GLU A 247 -23.77 -17.17 1.36
C GLU A 247 -22.89 -17.53 0.14
N LYS A 248 -22.59 -16.56 -0.75
CA LYS A 248 -21.73 -16.81 -1.93
C LYS A 248 -20.36 -17.39 -1.57
N PHE A 249 -19.81 -17.05 -0.40
CA PHE A 249 -18.57 -17.65 0.12
C PHE A 249 -18.62 -19.18 0.26
N MET A 250 -19.80 -19.80 0.30
CA MET A 250 -19.97 -21.25 0.34
C MET A 250 -19.44 -21.94 -0.93
N SER A 251 -19.31 -21.22 -2.05
CA SER A 251 -18.64 -21.74 -3.26
C SER A 251 -17.18 -22.11 -3.02
N LEU A 252 -16.56 -21.57 -1.97
CA LEU A 252 -15.18 -21.87 -1.59
C LEU A 252 -15.06 -23.17 -0.78
N THR A 253 -16.16 -23.72 -0.26
CA THR A 253 -16.13 -24.96 0.54
C THR A 253 -15.96 -26.20 -0.33
N LYS A 254 -15.28 -27.21 0.19
CA LYS A 254 -15.07 -28.52 -0.45
C LYS A 254 -15.66 -29.62 0.41
N GLU A 255 -16.07 -30.73 -0.21
CA GLU A 255 -16.60 -31.90 0.52
C GLU A 255 -15.58 -32.54 1.46
N THR A 256 -14.28 -32.37 1.17
CA THR A 256 -13.16 -32.85 1.99
C THR A 256 -12.87 -31.98 3.21
N ASP A 257 -13.53 -30.83 3.33
CA ASP A 257 -13.32 -29.91 4.45
C ASP A 257 -13.94 -30.47 5.76
N GLY A 258 -13.46 -29.96 6.89
CA GLY A 258 -13.97 -30.33 8.21
C GLY A 258 -15.47 -30.08 8.37
N ALA A 259 -16.12 -30.83 9.27
CA ALA A 259 -17.55 -30.75 9.55
C ALA A 259 -18.03 -29.36 10.02
N GLU A 260 -17.09 -28.51 10.44
CA GLU A 260 -17.31 -27.11 10.81
C GLU A 260 -17.60 -26.18 9.62
N TYR A 261 -17.27 -26.57 8.39
CA TYR A 261 -17.48 -25.80 7.16
C TYR A 261 -18.71 -26.26 6.35
N GLN A 262 -19.48 -27.22 6.87
CA GLN A 262 -20.70 -27.67 6.22
C GLN A 262 -21.77 -26.56 6.15
N PRO A 263 -22.64 -26.54 5.12
CA PRO A 263 -23.70 -25.53 4.98
C PRO A 263 -24.68 -25.45 6.17
N THR A 264 -24.76 -26.51 6.97
CA THR A 264 -25.60 -26.56 8.18
C THR A 264 -25.00 -25.80 9.36
N ARG A 265 -23.74 -25.36 9.26
CA ARG A 265 -23.05 -24.62 10.32
C ARG A 265 -23.26 -23.12 10.16
N HIS A 266 -23.35 -22.43 11.28
CA HIS A 266 -23.48 -20.97 11.30
C HIS A 266 -22.12 -20.30 11.02
N PHE A 267 -22.08 -19.34 10.11
CA PHE A 267 -20.91 -18.50 9.81
C PHE A 267 -21.10 -17.11 10.41
N MET A 268 -20.05 -16.56 11.03
CA MET A 268 -20.08 -15.23 11.66
C MET A 268 -19.73 -14.12 10.66
N VAL A 269 -20.43 -14.09 9.54
CA VAL A 269 -20.17 -13.19 8.40
C VAL A 269 -20.15 -11.72 8.83
N ASP A 270 -21.07 -11.31 9.71
CA ASP A 270 -21.18 -9.93 10.20
C ASP A 270 -19.96 -9.45 10.99
N ASN A 271 -19.20 -10.38 11.59
CA ASN A 271 -18.02 -10.07 12.39
C ASN A 271 -16.73 -10.11 11.54
N PHE A 272 -16.78 -10.72 10.37
CA PHE A 272 -15.63 -10.87 9.48
C PHE A 272 -15.09 -9.50 9.06
N LYS A 273 -13.75 -9.39 9.05
CA LYS A 273 -13.03 -8.21 8.59
C LYS A 273 -11.94 -8.63 7.63
N PHE A 274 -11.72 -7.85 6.59
CA PHE A 274 -10.60 -8.02 5.69
C PHE A 274 -9.79 -6.73 5.65
N PHE A 275 -8.46 -6.83 5.67
CA PHE A 275 -7.58 -5.68 5.45
C PHE A 275 -6.16 -6.09 5.08
N PHE A 276 -5.44 -5.12 4.51
CA PHE A 276 -4.02 -5.25 4.15
C PHE A 276 -3.14 -4.52 5.15
N ILE A 277 -1.89 -4.95 5.26
CA ILE A 277 -0.82 -4.20 5.93
C ILE A 277 0.42 -4.13 5.03
N THR A 278 1.11 -2.99 5.07
CA THR A 278 2.38 -2.77 4.38
C THR A 278 3.29 -1.85 5.19
N SER A 279 4.59 -2.07 5.07
CA SER A 279 5.62 -1.14 5.57
C SER A 279 6.04 -0.10 4.53
N ASN A 280 5.47 -0.16 3.31
CA ASN A 280 5.70 0.82 2.28
C ASN A 280 4.95 2.13 2.60
N SER A 281 5.69 3.22 2.82
CA SER A 281 5.11 4.56 3.10
C SER A 281 4.31 5.13 1.94
N TYR A 282 4.50 4.60 0.73
CA TYR A 282 3.83 5.04 -0.49
C TYR A 282 3.29 3.84 -1.27
N PRO A 283 2.23 3.21 -0.75
CA PRO A 283 1.59 2.12 -1.48
C PRO A 283 1.01 2.59 -2.80
N ASN A 284 0.70 1.62 -3.66
CA ASN A 284 0.08 1.87 -4.96
C ASN A 284 -1.28 2.58 -4.84
N ASP A 285 -1.46 3.62 -5.66
CA ASP A 285 -2.66 4.45 -5.74
C ASP A 285 -3.93 3.62 -6.05
N GLY A 286 -3.80 2.54 -6.82
CA GLY A 286 -4.90 1.63 -7.13
C GLY A 286 -5.51 0.99 -5.89
N LEU A 287 -4.67 0.48 -4.99
CA LEU A 287 -5.13 -0.12 -3.73
C LEU A 287 -5.61 0.95 -2.74
N LEU A 288 -4.92 2.08 -2.65
CA LEU A 288 -5.33 3.21 -1.80
C LEU A 288 -6.75 3.71 -2.13
N ASN A 289 -7.10 3.76 -3.42
CA ASN A 289 -8.42 4.21 -3.86
C ASN A 289 -9.53 3.20 -3.55
N ARG A 290 -9.20 1.90 -3.46
CA ARG A 290 -10.14 0.81 -3.18
C ARG A 290 -10.31 0.50 -1.69
N THR A 291 -9.43 1.04 -0.85
CA THR A 291 -9.37 0.76 0.60
C THR A 291 -9.53 2.03 1.44
N TYR A 292 -9.62 1.86 2.75
CA TYR A 292 -9.60 2.93 3.74
C TYR A 292 -8.21 3.00 4.38
N PRO A 293 -7.32 3.91 3.92
CA PRO A 293 -5.95 3.95 4.38
C PRO A 293 -5.84 4.47 5.83
N ILE A 294 -5.11 3.73 6.66
CA ILE A 294 -4.79 4.04 8.05
C ILE A 294 -3.28 4.06 8.19
N ARG A 295 -2.73 5.15 8.70
CA ARG A 295 -1.29 5.32 8.88
C ARG A 295 -0.92 5.29 10.34
N ILE A 296 -0.01 4.39 10.70
CA ILE A 296 0.43 4.22 12.08
C ILE A 296 1.47 5.28 12.41
N ILE A 297 1.22 5.99 13.51
CA ILE A 297 2.15 6.95 14.10
C ILE A 297 2.60 6.40 15.47
N LEU A 298 3.90 6.46 15.71
CA LEU A 298 4.48 6.13 17.01
C LEU A 298 4.50 7.38 17.90
N PRO A 299 4.26 7.23 19.23
CA PRO A 299 4.50 8.31 20.16
C PRO A 299 5.96 8.75 20.12
N LYS A 300 6.17 10.07 20.04
CA LYS A 300 7.48 10.70 20.21
C LYS A 300 7.96 10.55 21.66
#